data_AF-A0A960AXP6-F1
#
_entry.id   AF-A0A960AXP6-F1
#
_cell.length_a   1.000
_cell.length_b   1.000
_cell.length_c   1.000
_cell.angle_alpha   90.00
_cell.angle_beta   90.00
_cell.angle_gamma   90.00
#
_symmetry.space_group_name_H-M   'P 1'
#
loop_
_entity.id
_entity.type
_entity.pdbx_description
1 polymer ?
#
loop_
_entity_poly.entity_id
_entity_poly.type
_entity_poly.pdbx_seq_one_letter_code
_entity_poly.pdbx_strand_id
1 'polypeptide(L)'
;HFGITAPGRSWEAVESGIIARDGRLPMNPSGGLIGVGHPVGASGVRMVLDAHRQVTGTAGEYQVDGTQRVATLNIGGSTATTVSFVIGV
;
A
#
# COMPACT_ATOMS: atom_id res chain seq x y z
N HIS A 1 8.75 2.13 7.64
CA HIS A 1 8.34 3.27 6.78
C HIS A 1 9.04 3.13 5.43
N PHE A 2 8.48 3.67 4.33
CA PHE A 2 9.04 3.52 2.98
C PHE A 2 10.00 4.63 2.52
N GLY A 3 10.25 5.63 3.36
CA GLY A 3 11.22 6.69 3.05
C GLY A 3 10.80 7.61 1.90
N ILE A 4 9.50 7.71 1.61
CA ILE A 4 8.97 8.59 0.54
C ILE A 4 9.30 10.06 0.81
N THR A 5 9.31 10.45 2.09
CA THR A 5 9.69 11.79 2.56
C THR A 5 10.61 11.70 3.78
N ALA A 6 11.22 12.83 4.16
CA ALA A 6 12.05 12.95 5.35
C ALA A 6 11.24 12.74 6.66
N PRO A 7 11.89 12.37 7.78
CA PRO A 7 11.22 12.25 9.08
C PRO A 7 10.43 13.53 9.45
N GLY A 8 9.19 13.36 9.91
CA GLY A 8 8.29 14.48 10.26
C GLY A 8 7.62 15.17 9.07
N ARG A 9 7.84 14.70 7.83
CA ARG A 9 7.34 15.33 6.59
C ARG A 9 6.42 14.41 5.77
N SER A 10 5.86 13.34 6.35
CA SER A 10 4.97 12.42 5.62
C SER A 10 3.68 13.07 5.09
N TRP A 11 3.23 14.16 5.71
CA TRP A 11 2.07 14.94 5.25
C TRP A 11 2.28 15.54 3.86
N GLU A 12 3.52 15.85 3.48
CA GLU A 12 3.83 16.41 2.16
C GLU A 12 3.51 15.44 1.02
N ALA A 13 3.65 14.13 1.25
CA ALA A 13 3.30 13.12 0.27
C ALA A 13 1.79 13.11 -0.02
N VAL A 14 0.98 13.45 0.99
CA VAL A 14 -0.48 13.63 0.87
C VAL A 14 -0.78 14.93 0.12
N GLU A 15 -0.28 16.07 0.61
CA GLU A 15 -0.56 17.40 0.03
C GLU A 15 -0.07 17.55 -1.41
N SER A 16 1.09 16.97 -1.74
CA SER A 16 1.61 16.98 -3.12
C SER A 16 0.88 16.01 -4.05
N GLY A 17 -0.01 15.15 -3.53
CA GLY A 17 -0.71 14.13 -4.31
C GLY A 17 0.16 12.97 -4.79
N ILE A 18 1.43 12.85 -4.35
CA ILE A 18 2.32 11.75 -4.77
C ILE A 18 1.71 10.38 -4.47
N ILE A 19 1.00 10.24 -3.34
CA ILE A 19 0.37 8.99 -2.92
C ILE A 19 -1.12 8.89 -3.26
N ALA A 20 -1.68 9.88 -3.97
CA ALA A 20 -3.04 9.84 -4.45
C ALA A 20 -3.25 8.68 -5.44
N ARG A 21 -4.51 8.35 -5.75
CA ARG A 21 -4.86 7.26 -6.67
C ARG A 21 -4.15 7.38 -8.01
N ASP A 22 -4.14 8.58 -8.58
CA ASP A 22 -3.51 8.89 -9.87
C ASP A 22 -2.13 9.55 -9.67
N GLY A 23 -1.59 9.47 -8.46
CA GLY A 23 -0.27 9.97 -8.10
C GLY A 23 0.84 9.08 -8.63
N ARG A 24 2.09 9.53 -8.47
CA ARG A 24 3.27 8.79 -8.91
C ARG A 24 3.50 7.49 -8.15
N LEU A 25 3.08 7.41 -6.89
CA LEU A 25 3.22 6.24 -6.02
C LEU A 25 1.91 5.96 -5.27
N PRO A 26 0.84 5.51 -5.96
CA PRO A 26 -0.47 5.33 -5.36
C PRO A 26 -0.42 4.43 -4.13
N MET A 27 -0.98 4.90 -3.01
CA MET A 27 -0.97 4.16 -1.75
C MET A 27 -2.36 3.63 -1.41
N ASN A 28 -2.43 2.36 -1.05
CA ASN A 28 -3.68 1.70 -0.64
C ASN A 28 -4.86 1.91 -1.61
N PRO A 29 -4.72 1.61 -2.92
CA PRO A 29 -5.78 1.86 -3.90
C PRO A 29 -7.09 1.12 -3.59
N SER A 30 -7.04 0.01 -2.84
CA SER A 30 -8.24 -0.69 -2.34
C SER A 30 -9.02 0.10 -1.26
N GLY A 31 -8.45 1.17 -0.70
CA GLY A 31 -8.95 1.91 0.47
C GLY A 31 -8.18 1.60 1.76
N GLY A 32 -7.32 0.58 1.75
CA GLY A 32 -6.48 0.23 2.90
C GLY A 32 -7.28 -0.15 4.14
N LEU A 33 -6.67 0.02 5.32
CA LEU A 33 -7.31 -0.32 6.59
C LEU A 33 -8.48 0.63 6.94
N ILE A 34 -8.44 1.88 6.45
CA ILE A 34 -9.48 2.89 6.69
C ILE A 34 -10.73 2.58 5.85
N GLY A 35 -10.57 2.31 4.54
CA GLY A 35 -11.69 2.10 3.64
C GLY A 35 -12.29 0.70 3.70
N VAL A 36 -11.45 -0.35 3.70
CA VAL A 36 -11.90 -1.77 3.65
C VAL A 36 -12.01 -2.40 5.05
N GLY A 37 -11.39 -1.77 6.05
CA GLY A 37 -11.36 -2.27 7.43
C GLY A 37 -10.11 -3.05 7.80
N HIS A 38 -10.02 -3.38 9.09
CA HIS A 38 -8.83 -3.97 9.70
C HIS A 38 -9.14 -5.21 10.57
N PRO A 39 -9.50 -6.35 9.97
CA PRO A 39 -9.42 -7.63 10.65
C PRO A 39 -7.94 -7.95 10.89
N VAL A 40 -7.46 -7.79 12.12
CA VAL A 40 -6.02 -7.72 12.47
C VAL A 40 -5.21 -8.85 11.84
N GLY A 41 -5.59 -10.10 12.08
CA GLY A 41 -4.87 -11.28 11.57
C GLY A 41 -4.93 -11.45 10.04
N ALA A 42 -5.97 -10.94 9.37
CA ALA A 42 -6.15 -11.09 7.93
C ALA A 42 -5.54 -9.93 7.12
N SER A 43 -5.19 -8.81 7.77
CA SER A 43 -4.77 -7.60 7.07
C SER A 43 -3.47 -7.77 6.29
N GLY A 44 -2.47 -8.46 6.85
CA GLY A 44 -1.21 -8.74 6.15
C GLY A 44 -1.42 -9.61 4.90
N VAL A 45 -2.26 -10.65 5.00
CA VAL A 45 -2.60 -11.54 3.87
C VAL A 45 -3.35 -10.78 2.78
N ARG A 46 -4.33 -9.95 3.15
CA ARG A 46 -5.05 -9.09 2.19
C ARG A 46 -4.11 -8.15 1.46
N MET A 47 -3.14 -7.54 2.13
CA MET A 47 -2.17 -6.65 1.47
C MET A 47 -1.37 -7.40 0.39
N VAL A 48 -0.96 -8.65 0.64
CA VAL A 48 -0.28 -9.50 -0.34
C VAL A 48 -1.22 -9.88 -1.49
N LEU A 49 -2.48 -10.20 -1.20
CA LEU A 49 -3.50 -10.47 -2.22
C LEU A 49 -3.76 -9.25 -3.12
N ASP A 50 -3.91 -8.06 -2.54
CA ASP A 50 -4.09 -6.81 -3.29
C ASP A 50 -2.87 -6.53 -4.17
N ALA A 51 -1.65 -6.69 -3.62
CA ALA A 51 -0.42 -6.54 -4.39
C ALA A 51 -0.35 -7.52 -5.57
N HIS A 52 -0.71 -8.80 -5.36
CA HIS A 52 -0.78 -9.79 -6.43
C HIS A 52 -1.80 -9.39 -7.51
N ARG A 53 -2.99 -8.94 -7.12
CA ARG A 53 -4.00 -8.47 -8.06
C ARG A 53 -3.53 -7.29 -8.89
N GLN A 54 -2.82 -6.34 -8.27
CA GLN A 54 -2.28 -5.18 -8.98
C GLN A 54 -1.24 -5.59 -10.04
N VAL A 55 -0.25 -6.40 -9.67
CA VAL A 55 0.82 -6.81 -10.59
C VAL A 55 0.35 -7.77 -11.68
N THR A 56 -0.79 -8.43 -11.48
CA THR A 56 -1.41 -9.31 -12.49
C THR A 56 -2.51 -8.65 -13.31
N GLY A 57 -2.84 -7.38 -13.06
CA GLY A 57 -3.91 -6.68 -13.78
C GLY A 57 -5.33 -7.17 -13.44
N THR A 58 -5.52 -7.77 -12.27
CA THR A 58 -6.79 -8.38 -11.83
C THR A 58 -7.44 -7.66 -10.65
N ALA A 59 -7.04 -6.41 -10.37
CA ALA A 59 -7.58 -5.63 -9.25
C ALA A 59 -8.93 -4.94 -9.53
N GLY A 60 -9.53 -5.11 -10.71
CA GLY A 60 -10.86 -4.57 -11.01
C GLY A 60 -10.93 -3.05 -10.85
N GLU A 61 -11.93 -2.55 -10.13
CA GLU A 61 -12.20 -1.11 -9.98
C GLU A 61 -11.06 -0.32 -9.32
N TYR A 62 -10.15 -0.98 -8.58
CA TYR A 62 -9.02 -0.33 -7.93
C TYR A 62 -7.68 -0.61 -8.61
N GLN A 63 -7.68 -1.09 -9.85
CA GLN A 63 -6.46 -1.29 -10.63
C GLN A 63 -5.69 0.03 -10.79
N VAL A 64 -4.37 -0.05 -10.58
CA VAL A 64 -3.40 0.99 -10.92
C VAL A 64 -2.71 0.55 -12.20
N ASP A 65 -2.82 1.37 -13.23
CA ASP A 65 -2.34 1.05 -14.58
C ASP A 65 -0.83 0.85 -14.62
N GLY A 66 -0.40 -0.17 -15.38
CA GLY A 66 1.03 -0.45 -15.58
C GLY A 66 1.78 -0.92 -14.33
N THR A 67 1.08 -1.34 -13.27
CA THR A 67 1.74 -1.80 -12.04
C THR A 67 2.56 -3.07 -12.30
N GLN A 68 3.88 -2.97 -12.15
CA GLN A 68 4.80 -4.11 -12.26
C GLN A 68 5.30 -4.60 -10.90
N ARG A 69 5.29 -3.73 -9.88
CA ARG A 69 5.79 -4.03 -8.54
C ARG A 69 4.96 -3.31 -7.49
N VAL A 70 4.72 -3.97 -6.37
CA VAL A 70 4.05 -3.42 -5.19
C VAL A 70 4.84 -3.79 -3.95
N ALA A 71 5.02 -2.81 -3.05
CA ALA A 71 5.61 -3.04 -1.74
C ALA A 71 4.52 -3.00 -0.66
N THR A 72 4.56 -3.95 0.28
CA THR A 72 3.68 -3.97 1.45
C THR A 72 4.48 -3.66 2.70
N LEU A 73 3.89 -2.92 3.64
CA LEU A 73 4.47 -2.66 4.96
C LEU A 73 3.40 -2.91 6.02
N ASN A 74 3.45 -4.08 6.63
CA ASN A 74 2.54 -4.46 7.70
C ASN A 74 3.23 -4.23 9.06
N ILE A 75 2.56 -3.53 9.95
CA ILE A 75 3.08 -3.13 11.26
C ILE A 75 2.15 -3.71 12.33
N GLY A 76 2.74 -4.44 13.29
CA GLY A 76 2.05 -5.05 14.42
C GLY A 76 2.41 -4.38 15.75
N GLY A 77 1.39 -4.17 16.58
CA GLY A 77 1.51 -3.46 17.85
C GLY A 77 2.00 -2.02 17.66
N SER A 78 2.66 -1.46 18.67
CA SER A 78 3.29 -0.14 18.61
C SER A 78 4.64 -0.20 17.88
N THR A 79 4.64 -0.66 16.64
CA THR A 79 5.84 -0.89 15.80
C THR A 79 6.79 -2.00 16.27
N ALA A 80 6.33 -2.89 17.15
CA ALA A 80 7.14 -3.99 17.70
C ALA A 80 7.52 -5.04 16.65
N THR A 81 6.63 -5.30 15.69
CA THR A 81 6.87 -6.22 14.58
C THR A 81 6.56 -5.54 13.27
N THR A 82 7.42 -5.69 12.28
CA THR A 82 7.20 -5.18 10.93
C THR A 82 7.54 -6.25 9.92
N VAL A 83 6.63 -6.48 8.97
CA VAL A 83 6.83 -7.41 7.85
C VAL A 83 6.64 -6.64 6.55
N SER A 84 7.56 -6.83 5.61
CA SER A 84 7.53 -6.16 4.31
C SER A 84 7.74 -7.18 3.20
N PHE A 85 6.95 -7.07 2.13
CA PHE A 85 7.16 -7.82 0.89
C PHE A 85 7.32 -6.85 -0.28
N VAL A 86 8.09 -7.27 -1.29
CA VAL A 86 8.05 -6.70 -2.63
C VAL A 86 7.52 -7.80 -3.55
N ILE A 87 6.41 -7.52 -4.21
CA ILE A 87 5.71 -8.47 -5.10
C ILE A 87 5.77 -7.86 -6.50
N GLY A 88 6.14 -8.66 -7.50
CA GLY A 88 6.25 -8.21 -8.88
C GLY A 88 6.09 -9.35 -9.88
N VAL A 89 5.96 -8.98 -11.14
CA VAL A 89 5.99 -9.85 -12.33
C VAL A 89 7.15 -9.49 -13.24
#